data_AF-A0A6A6APT8-F1
#
_entry.id   AF-A0A6A6APT8-F1
#
_cell.length_a   1.000
_cell.length_b   1.000
_cell.length_c   1.000
_cell.angle_alpha   90.00
_cell.angle_beta   90.00
_cell.angle_gamma   90.00
#
_symmetry.space_group_name_H-M   'P 1'
#
loop_
_entity.id
_entity.type
_entity.pdbx_description
1 polymer ?
#
loop_
_entity_poly.entity_id
_entity_poly.type
_entity_poly.pdbx_seq_one_letter_code
_entity_poly.pdbx_strand_id
1 'polypeptide(L)'
;MAEATDEHKPCATCGKIPAVKRCSACKTVKYCSEQCQKNDWNPRHMQQCNIEQRVKRAGALLQKLFLEVRERNFNFRIRSVERSSGELSYTPEPKVPGRLYRFETDVQVSNAEKKMILSASTCMFSIAYFYDILRKMLEGTDVQIHEVNLGLKRPTKIARIMTKQGVSEFDSHWIFRVTATESKKQWYLDPSGPQFNIFETCSDAGVYLTNHVEEVRLIVPAGSTKRLYEKLATVPGGDGKGRQMTWKMIETVDLTITKWEANAHTPVPKLLREKEMDFLLAEKSLLDFIASTFDDLSKTLDWSKEILTSPSREAEEQRVAIRREHGSEIAEPSKDQECDPSALWSKTCPGFASPHSHQLDS
;
A
#
# COMPACT_ATOMS: atom_id res chain seq x y z
N MET A 1 -23.87 -13.57 10.26
CA MET A 1 -24.93 -12.61 9.87
C MET A 1 -25.05 -12.64 8.36
N ALA A 2 -26.22 -12.95 7.82
CA ALA A 2 -26.42 -12.97 6.38
C ALA A 2 -26.34 -11.54 5.85
N GLU A 3 -25.43 -11.25 4.91
CA GLU A 3 -25.49 -10.03 4.11
C GLU A 3 -26.89 -9.96 3.49
N ALA A 4 -27.60 -8.85 3.73
CA ALA A 4 -28.82 -8.57 2.99
C ALA A 4 -28.46 -8.65 1.50
N THR A 5 -29.08 -9.59 0.79
CA THR A 5 -28.85 -9.77 -0.64
C THR A 5 -29.04 -8.42 -1.34
N ASP A 6 -28.19 -8.15 -2.33
CA ASP A 6 -28.06 -6.85 -3.00
C ASP A 6 -29.38 -6.29 -3.58
N GLU A 7 -30.44 -7.12 -3.58
CA GLU A 7 -31.82 -6.89 -4.00
C GLU A 7 -32.63 -5.95 -3.08
N HIS A 8 -32.21 -5.65 -1.84
CA HIS A 8 -33.06 -4.87 -0.91
C HIS A 8 -32.64 -3.39 -0.72
N LYS A 9 -31.75 -2.86 -1.55
CA LYS A 9 -31.30 -1.45 -1.40
C LYS A 9 -32.31 -0.46 -2.00
N PRO A 10 -32.65 0.64 -1.30
CA PRO A 10 -33.55 1.67 -1.81
C PRO A 10 -32.89 2.54 -2.89
N CYS A 11 -33.71 3.10 -3.78
CA CYS A 11 -33.26 4.06 -4.78
C CYS A 11 -32.85 5.37 -4.10
N ALA A 12 -31.67 5.89 -4.45
CA ALA A 12 -31.16 7.14 -3.86
C ALA A 12 -32.04 8.37 -4.13
N THR A 13 -32.83 8.34 -5.21
CA THR A 13 -33.70 9.46 -5.61
C THR A 13 -35.10 9.38 -5.02
N CYS A 14 -35.73 8.19 -5.06
CA CYS A 14 -37.16 8.05 -4.73
C CYS A 14 -37.45 7.04 -3.61
N GLY A 15 -36.42 6.42 -3.02
CA GLY A 15 -36.55 5.47 -1.91
C GLY A 15 -37.11 4.08 -2.29
N LYS A 16 -37.59 3.88 -3.53
CA LYS A 16 -38.18 2.61 -3.97
C LYS A 16 -37.17 1.45 -3.93
N ILE A 17 -37.65 0.27 -3.53
CA ILE A 17 -36.93 -1.01 -3.53
C ILE A 17 -37.63 -1.94 -4.55
N PRO A 18 -36.89 -2.71 -5.37
CA PRO A 18 -35.44 -2.83 -5.43
C PRO A 18 -34.78 -1.76 -6.32
N ALA A 19 -33.69 -1.16 -5.85
CA ALA A 19 -32.80 -0.38 -6.72
C ALA A 19 -31.79 -1.31 -7.39
N VAL A 20 -32.05 -1.66 -8.65
CA VAL A 20 -31.25 -2.65 -9.40
C VAL A 20 -30.13 -2.02 -10.22
N LYS A 21 -30.27 -0.76 -10.66
CA LYS A 21 -29.26 -0.07 -11.47
C LYS A 21 -28.24 0.62 -10.56
N ARG A 22 -26.96 0.61 -10.95
CA ARG A 22 -25.88 1.35 -10.26
C ARG A 22 -25.42 2.53 -11.13
N CYS A 23 -25.01 3.64 -10.52
CA CYS A 23 -24.38 4.76 -11.23
C CYS A 23 -23.25 4.23 -12.13
N SER A 24 -23.29 4.56 -13.42
CA SER A 24 -22.32 4.03 -14.40
C SER A 24 -20.89 4.51 -14.15
N ALA A 25 -20.71 5.63 -13.44
CA ALA A 25 -19.41 6.19 -13.08
C ALA A 25 -18.88 5.64 -11.73
N CYS A 26 -19.51 5.98 -10.60
CA CYS A 26 -18.98 5.56 -9.28
C CYS A 26 -19.35 4.13 -8.86
N LYS A 27 -20.32 3.49 -9.54
CA LYS A 27 -20.86 2.15 -9.24
C LYS A 27 -21.40 1.96 -7.82
N THR A 28 -21.59 3.05 -7.06
CA THR A 28 -21.88 3.00 -5.62
C THR A 28 -23.32 3.36 -5.31
N VAL A 29 -23.84 4.41 -5.94
CA VAL A 29 -25.24 4.83 -5.77
C VAL A 29 -26.16 3.96 -6.64
N LYS A 30 -27.32 3.60 -6.10
CA LYS A 30 -28.31 2.75 -6.76
C LYS A 30 -29.59 3.49 -7.12
N TYR A 31 -30.19 3.08 -8.24
CA TYR A 31 -31.41 3.66 -8.79
C TYR A 31 -32.36 2.57 -9.28
N CYS A 32 -33.66 2.82 -9.17
CA CYS A 32 -34.68 1.96 -9.79
C CYS A 32 -34.83 2.22 -11.30
N SER A 33 -34.39 3.39 -11.79
CA SER A 33 -34.46 3.76 -13.21
C SER A 33 -33.38 4.77 -13.61
N GLU A 34 -33.13 4.90 -14.91
CA GLU A 34 -32.24 5.94 -15.46
C GLU A 34 -32.77 7.34 -15.21
N GLN A 35 -34.10 7.52 -15.14
CA GLN A 35 -34.68 8.80 -14.79
C GLN A 35 -34.29 9.21 -13.36
N CYS A 36 -34.32 8.28 -12.41
CA CYS A 36 -33.87 8.54 -11.05
C CYS A 36 -32.37 8.91 -11.03
N GLN A 37 -31.53 8.19 -11.79
CA GLN A 37 -30.11 8.56 -11.91
C GLN A 37 -29.93 9.98 -12.47
N LYS A 38 -30.65 10.35 -13.54
CA LYS A 38 -30.59 11.70 -14.13
C LYS A 38 -31.04 12.77 -13.14
N ASN A 39 -32.11 12.50 -12.38
CA ASN A 39 -32.62 13.43 -11.37
C ASN A 39 -31.65 13.60 -10.19
N ASP A 40 -30.93 12.53 -9.82
CA ASP A 40 -29.88 12.58 -8.79
C ASP A 40 -28.57 13.19 -9.31
N TRP A 41 -28.40 13.34 -10.64
CA TRP A 41 -27.21 13.95 -11.27
C TRP A 41 -27.18 15.48 -11.13
N ASN A 42 -27.30 15.95 -9.89
CA ASN A 42 -27.12 17.32 -9.48
C ASN A 42 -25.62 17.61 -9.21
N PRO A 43 -25.22 18.89 -9.04
CA PRO A 43 -23.81 19.24 -8.81
C PRO A 43 -23.15 18.48 -7.65
N ARG A 44 -23.91 18.22 -6.58
CA ARG A 44 -23.44 17.48 -5.40
C ARG A 44 -23.11 16.02 -5.74
N HIS A 45 -24.02 15.28 -6.38
CA HIS A 45 -23.73 13.90 -6.78
C HIS A 45 -22.57 13.85 -7.78
N MET A 46 -22.58 14.72 -8.79
CA MET A 46 -21.53 14.77 -9.81
C MET A 46 -20.14 14.97 -9.19
N GLN A 47 -20.00 15.93 -8.28
CA GLN A 47 -18.74 16.19 -7.58
C GLN A 47 -18.30 15.00 -6.72
N GLN A 48 -19.20 14.45 -5.91
CA GLN A 48 -18.89 13.29 -5.06
C GLN A 48 -18.55 12.04 -5.88
N CYS A 49 -19.28 11.80 -6.96
CA CYS A 49 -19.06 10.71 -7.91
C CYS A 49 -17.67 10.81 -8.53
N ASN A 50 -17.28 12.01 -8.95
CA ASN A 50 -15.97 12.30 -9.53
C ASN A 50 -14.83 12.10 -8.52
N ILE A 51 -14.98 12.56 -7.27
CA ILE A 51 -13.98 12.34 -6.22
C ILE A 51 -13.82 10.85 -5.95
N GLU A 52 -14.93 10.13 -5.74
CA GLU A 52 -14.90 8.69 -5.45
C GLU A 52 -14.24 7.89 -6.57
N GLN A 53 -14.56 8.19 -7.84
CA GLN A 53 -13.95 7.52 -8.97
C GLN A 53 -12.43 7.74 -9.01
N ARG A 54 -11.98 8.99 -8.81
CA ARG A 54 -10.54 9.32 -8.78
C ARG A 54 -9.82 8.62 -7.64
N VAL A 55 -10.40 8.59 -6.44
CA VAL A 55 -9.82 7.90 -5.28
C VAL A 55 -9.72 6.39 -5.53
N LYS A 56 -10.76 5.77 -6.09
CA LYS A 56 -10.75 4.33 -6.44
C LYS A 56 -9.68 4.01 -7.50
N ARG A 57 -9.58 4.83 -8.55
CA ARG A 57 -8.56 4.66 -9.60
C ARG A 57 -7.16 4.88 -9.06
N ALA A 58 -6.97 5.89 -8.20
CA ALA A 58 -5.70 6.11 -7.51
C ALA A 58 -5.31 4.90 -6.66
N GLY A 59 -6.22 4.37 -5.83
CA GLY A 59 -5.95 3.17 -5.03
C GLY A 59 -5.61 1.93 -5.87
N ALA A 60 -6.35 1.70 -6.96
CA ALA A 60 -6.07 0.60 -7.88
C ALA A 60 -4.71 0.72 -8.58
N LEU A 61 -4.39 1.91 -9.11
CA LEU A 61 -3.11 2.17 -9.77
C LEU A 61 -1.95 2.10 -8.76
N LEU A 62 -2.13 2.66 -7.56
CA LEU A 62 -1.13 2.62 -6.49
C LEU A 62 -0.76 1.18 -6.10
N GLN A 63 -1.75 0.29 -5.94
CA GLN A 63 -1.48 -1.12 -5.65
C GLN A 63 -0.75 -1.81 -6.81
N LYS A 64 -1.14 -1.55 -8.07
CA LYS A 64 -0.45 -2.13 -9.24
C LYS A 64 1.00 -1.67 -9.31
N LEU A 65 1.27 -0.37 -9.11
CA LEU A 65 2.62 0.17 -9.04
C LEU A 65 3.44 -0.44 -7.92
N PHE A 66 2.86 -0.54 -6.72
CA PHE A 66 3.48 -1.18 -5.58
C PHE A 66 3.87 -2.62 -5.89
N LEU A 67 2.94 -3.43 -6.42
CA LEU A 67 3.21 -4.82 -6.77
C LEU A 67 4.25 -4.95 -7.89
N GLU A 68 4.25 -4.05 -8.89
CA GLU A 68 5.22 -4.05 -9.98
C GLU A 68 6.65 -3.78 -9.48
N VAL A 69 6.79 -2.83 -8.57
CA VAL A 69 8.05 -2.51 -7.89
C VAL A 69 8.49 -3.66 -6.99
N ARG A 70 7.58 -4.23 -6.20
CA ARG A 70 7.87 -5.38 -5.32
C ARG A 70 8.29 -6.62 -6.11
N GLU A 71 7.66 -6.85 -7.27
CA GLU A 71 8.03 -7.96 -8.16
C GLU A 71 9.45 -7.84 -8.69
N ARG A 72 9.98 -6.63 -8.90
CA ARG A 72 11.36 -6.42 -9.40
C ARG A 72 12.38 -6.06 -8.33
N ASN A 73 11.93 -5.95 -7.08
CA ASN A 73 12.77 -5.71 -5.91
C ASN A 73 12.47 -6.71 -4.80
N PHE A 74 12.51 -7.98 -5.18
CA PHE A 74 12.23 -9.08 -4.30
C PHE A 74 13.56 -9.67 -3.80
N ASN A 75 14.05 -9.19 -2.66
CA ASN A 75 15.41 -9.42 -2.16
C ASN A 75 15.76 -10.87 -1.75
N PHE A 76 14.87 -11.83 -2.01
CA PHE A 76 15.02 -13.23 -1.63
C PHE A 76 14.48 -14.13 -2.74
N ARG A 77 14.97 -15.35 -2.84
CA ARG A 77 14.30 -16.40 -3.63
C ARG A 77 13.31 -17.13 -2.73
N ILE A 78 12.19 -17.59 -3.26
CA ILE A 78 11.27 -18.44 -2.49
C ILE A 78 11.72 -19.90 -2.62
N ARG A 79 12.21 -20.49 -1.53
CA ARG A 79 12.65 -21.90 -1.49
C ARG A 79 11.48 -22.86 -1.37
N SER A 80 10.54 -22.56 -0.48
CA SER A 80 9.35 -23.38 -0.24
C SER A 80 8.15 -22.51 0.11
N VAL A 81 6.96 -23.04 -0.19
CA VAL A 81 5.66 -22.46 0.19
C VAL A 81 4.83 -23.55 0.85
N GLU A 82 4.43 -23.31 2.08
CA GLU A 82 3.57 -24.18 2.88
C GLU A 82 2.18 -23.56 2.97
N ARG A 83 1.15 -24.39 2.82
CA ARG A 83 -0.25 -23.97 2.82
C ARG A 83 -0.98 -24.69 3.94
N SER A 84 -1.54 -23.92 4.86
CA SER A 84 -2.38 -24.44 5.93
C SER A 84 -3.73 -23.69 5.94
N SER A 85 -4.64 -24.14 6.80
CA SER A 85 -5.94 -23.47 6.95
C SER A 85 -5.72 -22.05 7.49
N GLY A 86 -5.80 -21.08 6.60
CA GLY A 86 -5.63 -19.66 6.91
C GLY A 86 -4.19 -19.15 6.98
N GLU A 87 -3.20 -19.91 6.49
CA GLU A 87 -1.83 -19.42 6.38
C GLU A 87 -1.18 -19.80 5.04
N LEU A 88 -0.36 -18.88 4.54
CA LEU A 88 0.58 -19.07 3.45
C LEU A 88 1.98 -18.75 3.97
N SER A 89 2.65 -19.76 4.47
CA SER A 89 4.00 -19.61 5.01
C SER A 89 5.01 -19.85 3.89
N TYR A 90 6.08 -19.08 3.82
CA TYR A 90 7.12 -19.27 2.82
C TYR A 90 8.51 -19.11 3.41
N THR A 91 9.44 -19.93 2.93
CA THR A 91 10.84 -19.89 3.36
C THR A 91 11.66 -19.13 2.34
N PRO A 92 12.22 -17.96 2.70
CA PRO A 92 13.14 -17.25 1.83
C PRO A 92 14.51 -17.94 1.81
N GLU A 93 15.12 -18.00 0.64
CA GLU A 93 16.54 -18.25 0.46
C GLU A 93 17.25 -16.89 0.27
N PRO A 94 18.24 -16.56 1.12
CA PRO A 94 18.98 -15.31 1.02
C PRO A 94 19.60 -15.13 -0.37
N LYS A 95 19.35 -13.97 -0.99
CA LYS A 95 20.13 -13.52 -2.14
C LYS A 95 21.24 -12.56 -1.68
N VAL A 96 22.16 -12.22 -2.58
CA VAL A 96 23.23 -11.26 -2.26
C VAL A 96 22.57 -9.91 -1.95
N PRO A 97 22.75 -9.34 -0.75
CA PRO A 97 22.19 -8.05 -0.40
C PRO A 97 22.64 -6.97 -1.39
N GLY A 98 21.83 -5.93 -1.60
CA GLY A 98 22.20 -4.80 -2.46
C GLY A 98 21.98 -5.01 -3.96
N ARG A 99 21.44 -6.15 -4.38
CA ARG A 99 21.02 -6.38 -5.76
C ARG A 99 19.51 -6.42 -5.88
N LEU A 100 19.00 -5.94 -7.01
CA LEU A 100 17.60 -6.07 -7.37
C LEU A 100 17.36 -7.44 -7.99
N TYR A 101 16.34 -8.12 -7.50
CA TYR A 101 15.95 -9.40 -8.05
C TYR A 101 14.47 -9.41 -8.38
N ARG A 102 14.15 -10.06 -9.49
CA ARG A 102 12.78 -10.40 -9.80
C ARG A 102 12.28 -11.46 -8.82
N PHE A 103 10.99 -11.40 -8.53
CA PHE A 103 10.27 -12.46 -7.86
C PHE A 103 10.37 -13.73 -8.69
N GLU A 104 11.01 -14.73 -8.11
CA GLU A 104 11.27 -16.03 -8.71
C GLU A 104 10.92 -17.10 -7.69
N THR A 105 10.26 -18.15 -8.16
CA THR A 105 9.87 -19.30 -7.34
C THR A 105 9.90 -20.54 -8.22
N ASP A 106 10.54 -21.59 -7.71
CA ASP A 106 10.46 -22.92 -8.33
C ASP A 106 9.16 -23.64 -7.95
N VAL A 107 8.47 -23.12 -6.93
CA VAL A 107 7.20 -23.64 -6.44
C VAL A 107 6.05 -22.95 -7.15
N GLN A 108 5.05 -23.73 -7.56
CA GLN A 108 3.82 -23.20 -8.12
C GLN A 108 3.10 -22.32 -7.09
N VAL A 109 2.87 -21.06 -7.45
CA VAL A 109 2.08 -20.09 -6.69
C VAL A 109 0.99 -19.51 -7.58
N SER A 110 -0.22 -19.38 -7.05
CA SER A 110 -1.28 -18.66 -7.76
C SER A 110 -0.98 -17.16 -7.85
N ASN A 111 -1.63 -16.44 -8.77
CA ASN A 111 -1.51 -14.98 -8.85
C ASN A 111 -1.92 -14.29 -7.54
N ALA A 112 -2.93 -14.82 -6.84
CA ALA A 112 -3.33 -14.31 -5.54
C ALA A 112 -2.21 -14.49 -4.50
N GLU A 113 -1.66 -15.71 -4.38
CA GLU A 113 -0.56 -16.03 -3.46
C GLU A 113 0.70 -15.20 -3.75
N LYS A 114 1.05 -15.02 -5.02
CA LYS A 114 2.15 -14.13 -5.43
C LYS A 114 1.97 -12.72 -4.85
N LYS A 115 0.78 -12.12 -4.98
CA LYS A 115 0.49 -10.80 -4.40
C LYS A 115 0.59 -10.80 -2.88
N MET A 116 0.13 -11.86 -2.20
CA MET A 116 0.27 -11.98 -0.75
C MET A 116 1.75 -11.98 -0.34
N ILE A 117 2.58 -12.77 -1.03
CA ILE A 117 4.02 -12.87 -0.77
C ILE A 117 4.75 -11.55 -1.07
N LEU A 118 4.42 -10.88 -2.19
CA LEU A 118 5.02 -9.59 -2.55
C LEU A 118 4.71 -8.48 -1.51
N SER A 119 3.56 -8.59 -0.84
CA SER A 119 3.06 -7.61 0.12
C SER A 119 3.45 -7.90 1.57
N ALA A 120 3.86 -9.14 1.88
CA ALA A 120 4.13 -9.58 3.25
C ALA A 120 5.21 -8.74 3.94
N SER A 121 4.88 -8.22 5.12
CA SER A 121 5.76 -7.40 5.97
C SER A 121 6.20 -6.07 5.34
N THR A 122 5.41 -5.53 4.40
CA THR A 122 5.76 -4.31 3.65
C THR A 122 4.70 -3.21 3.72
N CYS A 123 3.79 -3.25 4.70
CA CYS A 123 2.79 -2.19 4.86
C CYS A 123 3.40 -0.81 5.09
N MET A 124 4.37 -0.66 6.00
CA MET A 124 5.05 0.62 6.18
C MET A 124 5.82 1.08 4.94
N PHE A 125 6.35 0.12 4.16
CA PHE A 125 7.01 0.42 2.89
C PHE A 125 6.00 1.00 1.89
N SER A 126 4.82 0.38 1.76
CA SER A 126 3.80 0.86 0.83
C SER A 126 3.35 2.28 1.17
N ILE A 127 3.35 2.66 2.45
CA ILE A 127 3.02 4.01 2.88
C ILE A 127 4.19 4.99 2.65
N ALA A 128 5.38 4.67 3.16
CA ALA A 128 6.53 5.56 3.10
C ALA A 128 6.92 5.90 1.66
N TYR A 129 6.98 4.89 0.79
CA TYR A 129 7.56 5.01 -0.54
C TYR A 129 6.57 5.44 -1.63
N PHE A 130 5.26 5.29 -1.39
CA PHE A 130 4.25 5.65 -2.40
C PHE A 130 3.42 6.88 -2.01
N TYR A 131 3.74 7.54 -0.90
CA TYR A 131 3.05 8.77 -0.48
C TYR A 131 3.08 9.87 -1.55
N ASP A 132 4.25 10.22 -2.10
CA ASP A 132 4.34 11.30 -3.10
C ASP A 132 3.62 10.95 -4.40
N ILE A 133 3.69 9.68 -4.81
CA ILE A 133 2.98 9.17 -5.98
C ILE A 133 1.46 9.30 -5.78
N LEU A 134 0.93 8.91 -4.60
CA LEU A 134 -0.49 9.09 -4.27
C LEU A 134 -0.88 10.58 -4.21
N ARG A 135 -0.03 11.43 -3.62
CA ARG A 135 -0.24 12.87 -3.57
C ARG A 135 -0.33 13.47 -4.97
N LYS A 136 0.59 13.09 -5.86
CA LYS A 136 0.57 13.48 -7.29
C LYS A 136 -0.68 12.98 -7.98
N MET A 137 -1.05 11.70 -7.82
CA MET A 137 -2.27 11.13 -8.39
C MET A 137 -3.53 11.93 -8.04
N LEU A 138 -3.66 12.35 -6.78
CA LEU A 138 -4.84 13.05 -6.28
C LEU A 138 -4.78 14.58 -6.44
N GLU A 139 -3.77 15.11 -7.12
CA GLU A 139 -3.64 16.56 -7.35
C GLU A 139 -4.87 17.14 -8.07
N GLY A 140 -5.36 18.28 -7.56
CA GLY A 140 -6.60 18.91 -8.02
C GLY A 140 -7.86 18.10 -7.73
N THR A 141 -7.82 17.20 -6.74
CA THR A 141 -9.00 16.55 -6.15
C THR A 141 -9.14 17.06 -4.72
N ASP A 142 -10.35 17.45 -4.33
CA ASP A 142 -10.62 18.04 -3.01
C ASP A 142 -10.67 16.97 -1.91
N VAL A 143 -9.49 16.49 -1.53
CA VAL A 143 -9.29 15.43 -0.54
C VAL A 143 -8.10 15.70 0.36
N GLN A 144 -8.16 15.17 1.57
CA GLN A 144 -7.07 15.10 2.53
C GLN A 144 -6.58 13.66 2.65
N ILE A 145 -5.27 13.47 2.81
CA ILE A 145 -4.64 12.16 3.00
C ILE A 145 -4.15 12.08 4.44
N HIS A 146 -4.32 10.93 5.08
CA HIS A 146 -3.73 10.57 6.36
C HIS A 146 -3.13 9.17 6.25
N GLU A 147 -2.21 8.85 7.15
CA GLU A 147 -1.70 7.48 7.33
C GLU A 147 -2.34 6.90 8.59
N VAL A 148 -2.76 5.64 8.51
CA VAL A 148 -3.51 5.00 9.60
C VAL A 148 -2.88 3.67 9.96
N ASN A 149 -2.62 3.47 11.24
CA ASN A 149 -2.27 2.19 11.82
C ASN A 149 -3.53 1.53 12.39
N LEU A 150 -3.76 0.28 11.99
CA LEU A 150 -4.93 -0.51 12.33
C LEU A 150 -4.51 -1.78 13.07
N GLY A 151 -5.27 -2.14 14.09
CA GLY A 151 -5.34 -3.50 14.59
C GLY A 151 -6.34 -4.29 13.74
N LEU A 152 -5.90 -5.37 13.09
CA LEU A 152 -6.79 -6.16 12.22
C LEU A 152 -7.51 -7.26 13.00
N LYS A 153 -8.76 -7.53 12.60
CA LYS A 153 -9.44 -8.79 12.94
C LYS A 153 -8.61 -9.94 12.41
N ARG A 154 -8.71 -11.12 13.02
CA ARG A 154 -8.04 -12.33 12.52
C ARG A 154 -8.44 -12.58 11.05
N PRO A 155 -7.55 -12.37 10.09
CA PRO A 155 -7.89 -12.51 8.68
C PRO A 155 -8.02 -13.99 8.32
N THR A 156 -8.76 -14.25 7.24
CA THR A 156 -9.03 -15.61 6.76
C THR A 156 -7.78 -16.31 6.22
N LYS A 157 -6.80 -15.56 5.71
CA LYS A 157 -5.49 -16.07 5.27
C LYS A 157 -4.41 -15.01 5.42
N ILE A 158 -3.22 -15.39 5.89
CA ILE A 158 -2.07 -14.48 6.06
C ILE A 158 -0.86 -15.04 5.33
N ALA A 159 -0.09 -14.20 4.64
CA ALA A 159 1.24 -14.57 4.15
C ALA A 159 2.30 -14.29 5.23
N ARG A 160 3.08 -15.32 5.59
CA ARG A 160 4.11 -15.21 6.62
C ARG A 160 5.46 -15.71 6.13
N ILE A 161 6.52 -14.99 6.53
CA ILE A 161 7.90 -15.39 6.29
C ILE A 161 8.30 -16.37 7.40
N MET A 162 8.73 -17.57 7.02
CA MET A 162 9.34 -18.52 7.95
C MET A 162 10.79 -18.13 8.19
N THR A 163 11.13 -17.76 9.43
CA THR A 163 12.51 -17.49 9.84
C THR A 163 13.01 -18.60 10.76
N LYS A 164 14.32 -18.66 11.01
CA LYS A 164 14.89 -19.60 12.00
C LYS A 164 14.32 -19.35 13.41
N GLN A 165 13.93 -18.12 13.70
CA GLN A 165 13.33 -17.68 14.97
C GLN A 165 11.82 -17.96 15.05
N GLY A 166 11.24 -18.58 14.02
CA GLY A 166 9.82 -18.89 13.93
C GLY A 166 9.05 -17.92 13.04
N VAL A 167 7.75 -17.86 13.30
CA VAL A 167 6.76 -17.12 12.51
C VAL A 167 6.63 -15.70 13.05
N SER A 168 6.82 -14.70 12.19
CA SER A 168 6.58 -13.31 12.59
C SER A 168 5.09 -13.08 12.88
N GLU A 169 4.77 -12.59 14.08
CA GLU A 169 3.42 -12.12 14.42
C GLU A 169 3.21 -10.70 13.89
N PHE A 170 2.00 -10.43 13.41
CA PHE A 170 1.60 -9.10 12.93
C PHE A 170 0.17 -8.86 13.39
N ASP A 171 0.01 -7.92 14.31
CA ASP A 171 -1.29 -7.42 14.73
C ASP A 171 -1.58 -6.01 14.19
N SER A 172 -0.56 -5.35 13.59
CA SER A 172 -0.66 -3.98 13.08
C SER A 172 -0.55 -3.89 11.55
N HIS A 173 -1.31 -2.97 10.96
CA HIS A 173 -1.31 -2.72 9.52
C HIS A 173 -1.36 -1.24 9.21
N TRP A 174 -0.52 -0.78 8.28
CA TRP A 174 -0.44 0.61 7.86
C TRP A 174 -1.09 0.79 6.49
N ILE A 175 -2.02 1.76 6.39
CA ILE A 175 -2.78 2.07 5.18
C ILE A 175 -2.91 3.59 4.99
N PHE A 176 -3.41 4.03 3.83
CA PHE A 176 -3.80 5.43 3.62
C PHE A 176 -5.30 5.61 3.88
N ARG A 177 -5.65 6.73 4.53
CA ARG A 177 -7.02 7.25 4.60
C ARG A 177 -7.15 8.49 3.74
N VAL A 178 -8.07 8.47 2.78
CA VAL A 178 -8.41 9.61 1.94
C VAL A 178 -9.77 10.13 2.36
N THR A 179 -9.89 11.43 2.65
CA THR A 179 -11.14 12.06 3.11
C THR A 179 -11.51 13.20 2.17
N ALA A 180 -12.71 13.17 1.59
CA ALA A 180 -13.23 14.31 0.82
C ALA A 180 -13.47 15.51 1.73
N THR A 181 -12.96 16.69 1.36
CA THR A 181 -12.98 17.86 2.25
C THR A 181 -14.40 18.34 2.53
N GLU A 182 -15.25 18.43 1.51
CA GLU A 182 -16.63 18.91 1.64
C GLU A 182 -17.57 17.85 2.25
N SER A 183 -17.64 16.67 1.64
CA SER A 183 -18.61 15.64 2.05
C SER A 183 -18.21 14.84 3.29
N LYS A 184 -16.95 14.97 3.72
CA LYS A 184 -16.32 14.16 4.78
C LYS A 184 -16.34 12.65 4.52
N LYS A 185 -16.71 12.21 3.31
CA LYS A 185 -16.65 10.79 2.93
C LYS A 185 -15.21 10.30 2.96
N GLN A 186 -15.01 9.10 3.50
CA GLN A 186 -13.68 8.52 3.73
C GLN A 186 -13.51 7.22 2.96
N TRP A 187 -12.28 7.01 2.49
CA TRP A 187 -11.85 5.77 1.85
C TRP A 187 -10.54 5.31 2.45
N TYR A 188 -10.36 3.99 2.50
CA TYR A 188 -9.09 3.36 2.82
C TYR A 188 -8.48 2.77 1.55
N LEU A 189 -7.21 3.11 1.33
CA LEU A 189 -6.41 2.63 0.21
C LEU A 189 -5.31 1.74 0.80
N ASP A 190 -5.29 0.48 0.37
CA ASP A 190 -4.44 -0.55 0.97
C ASP A 190 -3.59 -1.27 -0.09
N PRO A 191 -2.44 -0.69 -0.47
CA PRO A 191 -1.58 -1.31 -1.48
C PRO A 191 -1.01 -2.67 -1.02
N SER A 192 -0.87 -2.86 0.29
CA SER A 192 -0.28 -4.06 0.91
C SER A 192 -1.29 -5.03 1.50
N GLY A 193 -2.60 -4.75 1.36
CA GLY A 193 -3.71 -5.57 1.86
C GLY A 193 -3.64 -7.05 1.47
N PRO A 194 -3.09 -7.42 0.29
CA PRO A 194 -2.95 -8.82 -0.07
C PRO A 194 -2.18 -9.66 0.96
N GLN A 195 -1.30 -9.08 1.79
CA GLN A 195 -0.63 -9.85 2.86
C GLN A 195 -1.61 -10.49 3.87
N PHE A 196 -2.82 -9.93 3.99
CA PHE A 196 -3.90 -10.39 4.85
C PHE A 196 -5.11 -10.91 4.07
N ASN A 197 -4.92 -11.28 2.79
CA ASN A 197 -5.98 -11.74 1.91
C ASN A 197 -7.08 -10.67 1.66
N ILE A 198 -6.71 -9.38 1.76
CA ILE A 198 -7.57 -8.23 1.43
C ILE A 198 -7.12 -7.71 0.06
N PHE A 199 -7.87 -8.01 -0.99
CA PHE A 199 -7.48 -7.65 -2.37
C PHE A 199 -8.15 -6.38 -2.87
N GLU A 200 -9.14 -5.86 -2.14
CA GLU A 200 -9.77 -4.57 -2.40
C GLU A 200 -8.74 -3.45 -2.26
N THR A 201 -8.49 -2.73 -3.36
CA THR A 201 -7.46 -1.68 -3.39
C THR A 201 -7.92 -0.36 -2.77
N CYS A 202 -9.24 -0.13 -2.79
CA CYS A 202 -9.90 1.05 -2.25
C CYS A 202 -11.29 0.66 -1.76
N SER A 203 -11.56 0.94 -0.49
CA SER A 203 -12.83 0.63 0.16
C SER A 203 -13.40 1.86 0.83
N ASP A 204 -14.73 1.92 0.93
CA ASP A 204 -15.38 2.85 1.85
C ASP A 204 -14.88 2.57 3.28
N ALA A 205 -14.56 3.63 4.03
CA ALA A 205 -13.93 3.47 5.34
C ALA A 205 -14.81 2.66 6.30
N GLY A 206 -16.13 2.88 6.31
CA GLY A 206 -17.05 2.15 7.19
C GLY A 206 -17.12 0.66 6.85
N VAL A 207 -17.13 0.32 5.56
CA VAL A 207 -17.11 -1.07 5.08
C VAL A 207 -15.81 -1.76 5.47
N TYR A 208 -14.67 -1.12 5.23
CA TYR A 208 -13.37 -1.71 5.55
C TYR A 208 -13.18 -1.88 7.06
N LEU A 209 -13.58 -0.89 7.88
CA LEU A 209 -13.55 -1.00 9.34
C LEU A 209 -14.38 -2.21 9.80
N THR A 210 -15.62 -2.31 9.32
CA THR A 210 -16.55 -3.38 9.69
C THR A 210 -15.98 -4.76 9.34
N ASN A 211 -15.38 -4.91 8.17
CA ASN A 211 -14.96 -6.21 7.66
C ASN A 211 -13.60 -6.66 8.18
N HIS A 212 -12.67 -5.74 8.43
CA HIS A 212 -11.25 -6.09 8.60
C HIS A 212 -10.60 -5.56 9.87
N VAL A 213 -11.18 -4.56 10.52
CA VAL A 213 -10.49 -3.80 11.58
C VAL A 213 -11.10 -4.13 12.93
N GLU A 214 -10.24 -4.53 13.87
CA GLU A 214 -10.58 -4.67 15.28
C GLU A 214 -10.55 -3.29 15.96
N GLU A 215 -9.49 -2.53 15.70
CA GLU A 215 -9.28 -1.20 16.28
C GLU A 215 -8.50 -0.25 15.35
N VAL A 216 -8.77 1.05 15.44
CA VAL A 216 -7.94 2.09 14.83
C VAL A 216 -6.94 2.55 15.88
N ARG A 217 -5.67 2.18 15.72
CA ARG A 217 -4.62 2.42 16.73
C ARG A 217 -4.08 3.83 16.67
N LEU A 218 -3.81 4.32 15.45
CA LEU A 218 -3.17 5.61 15.25
C LEU A 218 -3.58 6.21 13.91
N ILE A 219 -3.76 7.52 13.88
CA ILE A 219 -3.92 8.30 12.66
C ILE A 219 -2.88 9.41 12.71
N VAL A 220 -2.03 9.52 11.69
CA VAL A 220 -0.98 10.54 11.62
C VAL A 220 -1.10 11.38 10.35
N PRO A 221 -0.54 12.60 10.33
CA PRO A 221 -0.46 13.40 9.11
C PRO A 221 0.23 12.65 7.97
N ALA A 222 -0.18 12.92 6.74
CA ALA A 222 0.43 12.33 5.57
C ALA A 222 1.94 12.64 5.46
N GLY A 223 2.72 11.67 5.01
CA GLY A 223 4.17 11.77 4.89
C GLY A 223 4.93 11.53 6.19
N SER A 224 4.26 11.15 7.29
CA SER A 224 4.93 10.87 8.57
C SER A 224 5.83 9.63 8.45
N THR A 225 5.31 8.53 7.91
CA THR A 225 6.10 7.31 7.67
C THR A 225 7.21 7.57 6.66
N LYS A 226 7.00 8.42 5.65
CA LYS A 226 8.07 8.83 4.72
C LYS A 226 9.22 9.51 5.47
N ARG A 227 8.94 10.52 6.30
CA ARG A 227 9.97 11.22 7.10
C ARG A 227 10.73 10.27 8.02
N LEU A 228 10.04 9.31 8.64
CA LEU A 228 10.69 8.26 9.42
C LEU A 228 11.68 7.46 8.56
N TYR A 229 11.27 7.01 7.38
CA TYR A 229 12.14 6.22 6.50
C TYR A 229 13.30 7.04 5.92
N GLU A 230 13.13 8.34 5.71
CA GLU A 230 14.23 9.26 5.36
C GLU A 230 15.27 9.32 6.48
N LYS A 231 14.83 9.50 7.74
CA LYS A 231 15.73 9.43 8.91
C LYS A 231 16.40 8.05 9.03
N LEU A 232 15.65 6.96 8.88
CA LEU A 232 16.22 5.60 8.95
C LEU A 232 17.21 5.32 7.82
N ALA A 233 17.07 5.96 6.66
CA ALA A 233 18.03 5.84 5.56
C ALA A 233 19.38 6.51 5.86
N THR A 234 19.47 7.40 6.85
CA THR A 234 20.75 8.02 7.26
C THR A 234 21.53 7.17 8.26
N VAL A 235 20.94 6.11 8.81
CA VAL A 235 21.61 5.20 9.75
C VAL A 235 22.81 4.54 9.06
N PRO A 236 23.99 4.46 9.69
CA PRO A 236 25.14 3.76 9.14
C PRO A 236 24.84 2.25 9.02
N GLY A 237 25.66 1.52 8.28
CA GLY A 237 25.47 0.07 8.16
C GLY A 237 24.64 -0.36 6.95
N GLY A 238 24.52 -1.68 6.79
CA GLY A 238 23.78 -2.29 5.69
C GLY A 238 22.28 -1.95 5.71
N ASP A 239 21.68 -1.65 6.86
CA ASP A 239 20.26 -1.29 6.96
C ASP A 239 19.96 0.07 6.32
N GLY A 240 20.66 1.12 6.74
CA GLY A 240 20.47 2.44 6.12
C GLY A 240 20.84 2.42 4.64
N LYS A 241 21.89 1.68 4.25
CA LYS A 241 22.22 1.46 2.84
C LYS A 241 21.12 0.74 2.05
N GLY A 242 20.48 -0.28 2.62
CA GLY A 242 19.32 -0.94 2.00
C GLY A 242 18.13 0.01 1.83
N ARG A 243 17.90 0.91 2.80
CA ARG A 243 16.84 1.94 2.71
C ARG A 243 17.17 3.02 1.68
N GLN A 244 18.43 3.46 1.59
CA GLN A 244 18.91 4.37 0.54
C GLN A 244 18.74 3.76 -0.85
N MET A 245 19.10 2.49 -1.01
CA MET A 245 18.88 1.76 -2.27
C MET A 245 17.40 1.74 -2.65
N THR A 246 16.54 1.50 -1.66
CA THR A 246 15.09 1.53 -1.87
C THR A 246 14.60 2.93 -2.27
N TRP A 247 15.09 4.00 -1.65
CA TRP A 247 14.79 5.38 -2.09
C TRP A 247 15.19 5.59 -3.54
N LYS A 248 16.38 5.13 -3.92
CA LYS A 248 16.86 5.29 -5.29
C LYS A 248 15.93 4.66 -6.31
N MET A 249 15.36 3.51 -5.98
CA MET A 249 14.37 2.87 -6.85
C MET A 249 13.08 3.69 -6.97
N ILE A 250 12.63 4.30 -5.88
CA ILE A 250 11.36 5.03 -5.84
C ILE A 250 11.51 6.41 -6.51
N GLU A 251 12.67 7.06 -6.36
CA GLU A 251 13.08 8.17 -7.23
C GLU A 251 13.04 7.77 -8.71
N THR A 252 13.50 6.54 -9.02
CA THR A 252 13.45 6.03 -10.39
C THR A 252 12.01 5.86 -10.86
N VAL A 253 11.08 5.37 -10.02
CA VAL A 253 9.65 5.33 -10.33
C VAL A 253 9.11 6.72 -10.66
N ASP A 254 9.38 7.72 -9.80
CA ASP A 254 8.86 9.07 -9.98
C ASP A 254 9.39 9.75 -11.25
N LEU A 255 10.69 9.59 -11.53
CA LEU A 255 11.32 10.04 -12.77
C LEU A 255 10.71 9.33 -14.00
N THR A 256 10.45 8.03 -13.89
CA THR A 256 9.83 7.25 -14.97
C THR A 256 8.38 7.67 -15.21
N ILE A 257 7.61 7.93 -14.16
CA ILE A 257 6.26 8.51 -14.27
C ILE A 257 6.35 9.84 -15.01
N THR A 258 7.26 10.72 -14.61
CA THR A 258 7.44 12.05 -15.24
C THR A 258 7.81 11.94 -16.73
N LYS A 259 8.71 11.02 -17.08
CA LYS A 259 9.05 10.74 -18.48
C LYS A 259 7.86 10.19 -19.26
N TRP A 260 7.10 9.28 -18.65
CA TRP A 260 5.88 8.74 -19.26
C TRP A 260 4.84 9.83 -19.50
N GLU A 261 4.59 10.73 -18.53
CA GLU A 261 3.64 11.83 -18.67
C GLU A 261 4.01 12.76 -19.85
N ALA A 262 5.31 13.03 -20.02
CA ALA A 262 5.81 13.82 -21.14
C ALA A 262 5.58 13.12 -22.48
N ASN A 263 5.85 11.81 -22.57
CA ASN A 263 5.68 11.01 -23.78
C ASN A 263 4.21 10.78 -24.15
N ALA A 264 3.36 10.54 -23.15
CA ALA A 264 1.93 10.27 -23.32
C ALA A 264 1.08 11.56 -23.40
N HIS A 265 1.71 12.72 -23.21
CA HIS A 265 1.04 14.03 -23.10
C HIS A 265 -0.16 14.02 -22.11
N THR A 266 -0.05 13.21 -21.05
CA THR A 266 -1.14 12.95 -20.11
C THR A 266 -0.58 12.87 -18.69
N PRO A 267 -0.72 13.94 -17.89
CA PRO A 267 -0.37 13.91 -16.47
C PRO A 267 -1.16 12.83 -15.73
N VAL A 268 -0.57 12.17 -14.74
CA VAL A 268 -1.23 11.16 -13.91
C VAL A 268 -2.52 11.68 -13.24
N PRO A 269 -2.61 12.93 -12.74
CA PRO A 269 -3.91 13.45 -12.29
C PRO A 269 -4.96 13.41 -13.40
N LYS A 270 -4.59 13.78 -14.63
CA LYS A 270 -5.51 13.78 -15.78
C LYS A 270 -5.92 12.36 -16.15
N LEU A 271 -4.99 11.41 -16.13
CA LEU A 271 -5.25 9.98 -16.34
C LEU A 271 -6.45 9.49 -15.50
N LEU A 272 -6.52 9.85 -14.21
CA LEU A 272 -7.62 9.41 -13.33
C LEU A 272 -9.00 9.96 -13.73
N ARG A 273 -9.04 10.99 -14.58
CA ARG A 273 -10.26 11.66 -15.07
C ARG A 273 -10.68 11.16 -16.47
N GLU A 274 -9.87 10.31 -17.11
CA GLU A 274 -10.16 9.81 -18.45
C GLU A 274 -11.36 8.86 -18.47
N LYS A 275 -11.93 8.64 -19.66
CA LYS A 275 -12.97 7.61 -19.82
C LYS A 275 -12.37 6.23 -19.51
N GLU A 276 -13.23 5.27 -19.18
CA GLU A 276 -12.78 3.96 -18.68
C GLU A 276 -11.77 3.27 -19.62
N MET A 277 -12.05 3.22 -20.92
CA MET A 277 -11.14 2.60 -21.89
C MET A 277 -9.80 3.35 -22.00
N ASP A 278 -9.84 4.68 -22.05
CA ASP A 278 -8.65 5.52 -22.16
C ASP A 278 -7.80 5.42 -20.89
N PHE A 279 -8.45 5.39 -19.72
CA PHE A 279 -7.81 5.13 -18.44
C PHE A 279 -7.09 3.77 -18.43
N LEU A 280 -7.76 2.69 -18.83
CA LEU A 280 -7.16 1.35 -18.83
C LEU A 280 -5.98 1.22 -19.81
N LEU A 281 -6.07 1.84 -20.98
CA LEU A 281 -4.98 1.85 -21.97
C LEU A 281 -3.76 2.61 -21.46
N ALA A 282 -3.97 3.81 -20.92
CA ALA A 282 -2.89 4.63 -20.39
C ALA A 282 -2.32 4.07 -19.08
N GLU A 283 -3.14 3.44 -18.23
CA GLU A 283 -2.69 2.70 -17.04
C GLU A 283 -1.74 1.57 -17.43
N LYS A 284 -2.13 0.74 -18.41
CA LYS A 284 -1.27 -0.33 -18.92
C LYS A 284 0.03 0.23 -19.49
N SER A 285 -0.03 1.28 -20.31
CA SER A 285 1.14 1.93 -20.88
C SER A 285 2.11 2.43 -19.80
N LEU A 286 1.59 3.05 -18.72
CA LEU A 286 2.41 3.50 -17.60
C LEU A 286 3.09 2.33 -16.89
N LEU A 287 2.35 1.25 -16.60
CA LEU A 287 2.89 0.06 -15.93
C LEU A 287 3.97 -0.64 -16.77
N ASP A 288 3.75 -0.79 -18.08
CA ASP A 288 4.74 -1.35 -19.01
C ASP A 288 6.02 -0.48 -19.05
N PHE A 289 5.87 0.84 -19.00
CA PHE A 289 7.01 1.77 -19.02
C PHE A 289 7.85 1.68 -17.72
N ILE A 290 7.18 1.51 -16.57
CA ILE A 290 7.83 1.26 -15.28
C ILE A 290 8.51 -0.10 -15.26
N ALA A 291 7.81 -1.15 -15.70
CA ALA A 291 8.36 -2.49 -15.85
C ALA A 291 9.68 -2.50 -16.61
N SER A 292 9.70 -1.89 -17.80
CA SER A 292 10.91 -1.80 -18.63
C SER A 292 12.04 -1.04 -17.94
N THR A 293 11.72 0.08 -17.27
CA THR A 293 12.75 0.87 -16.56
C THR A 293 13.38 0.05 -15.45
N PHE A 294 12.60 -0.72 -14.70
CA PHE A 294 13.13 -1.57 -13.63
C PHE A 294 13.95 -2.75 -14.15
N ASP A 295 13.55 -3.34 -15.27
CA ASP A 295 14.34 -4.38 -15.92
C ASP A 295 15.73 -3.85 -16.28
N ASP A 296 15.85 -2.59 -16.70
CA ASP A 296 17.15 -1.95 -16.96
C ASP A 296 17.89 -1.52 -15.69
N LEU A 297 17.19 -0.99 -14.69
CA LEU A 297 17.78 -0.64 -13.40
C LEU A 297 18.39 -1.88 -12.72
N SER A 298 17.72 -3.03 -12.78
CA SER A 298 18.19 -4.26 -12.16
C SER A 298 19.52 -4.78 -12.72
N LYS A 299 19.83 -4.44 -13.97
CA LYS A 299 21.11 -4.79 -14.62
C LYS A 299 22.27 -3.91 -14.16
N THR A 300 21.99 -2.74 -13.63
CA THR A 300 22.99 -1.69 -13.36
C THR A 300 23.15 -1.38 -11.88
N LEU A 301 22.13 -1.60 -11.06
CA LEU A 301 22.14 -1.32 -9.63
C LEU A 301 22.67 -2.51 -8.84
N ASP A 302 23.93 -2.43 -8.41
CA ASP A 302 24.57 -3.38 -7.48
C ASP A 302 25.24 -2.62 -6.33
N TRP A 303 24.64 -2.68 -5.15
CA TRP A 303 25.13 -2.08 -3.90
C TRP A 303 25.64 -3.15 -2.92
N SER A 304 25.92 -4.36 -3.43
CA SER A 304 26.31 -5.48 -2.57
C SER A 304 27.58 -5.22 -1.80
N LYS A 305 28.57 -4.58 -2.42
CA LYS A 305 29.83 -4.24 -1.76
C LYS A 305 29.60 -3.24 -0.64
N GLU A 306 28.81 -2.19 -0.89
CA GLU A 306 28.49 -1.14 0.07
C GLU A 306 27.75 -1.72 1.28
N ILE A 307 26.76 -2.57 1.04
CA ILE A 307 25.97 -3.17 2.12
C ILE A 307 26.80 -4.17 2.94
N LEU A 308 27.54 -5.07 2.28
CA LEU A 308 28.30 -6.13 2.95
C LEU A 308 29.51 -5.62 3.73
N THR A 309 30.07 -4.46 3.36
CA THR A 309 31.23 -3.87 4.06
C THR A 309 30.84 -2.86 5.14
N SER A 310 29.56 -2.56 5.32
CA SER A 310 29.12 -1.54 6.26
C SER A 310 29.01 -2.08 7.71
N PRO A 311 29.48 -1.34 8.74
CA PRO A 311 29.47 -1.78 10.14
C PRO A 311 28.05 -1.91 10.70
N SER A 312 27.76 -2.97 11.48
CA SER A 312 26.39 -3.34 11.89
C SER A 312 25.96 -2.88 13.29
N ARG A 313 26.89 -2.72 14.24
CA ARG A 313 26.55 -2.60 15.68
C ARG A 313 26.05 -1.22 16.10
N GLU A 314 26.66 -0.14 15.61
CA GLU A 314 26.23 1.25 15.88
C GLU A 314 24.87 1.59 15.26
N ALA A 315 24.44 0.81 14.26
CA ALA A 315 23.18 1.04 13.56
C ALA A 315 21.95 0.78 14.44
N GLU A 316 21.99 -0.22 15.32
CA GLU A 316 20.79 -0.61 16.08
C GLU A 316 20.36 0.44 17.10
N GLU A 317 21.30 0.98 17.88
CA GLU A 317 21.02 2.02 18.87
C GLU A 317 20.45 3.28 18.22
N GLN A 318 21.02 3.69 17.08
CA GLN A 318 20.52 4.84 16.32
C GLN A 318 19.11 4.59 15.75
N ARG A 319 18.81 3.37 15.27
CA ARG A 319 17.46 3.02 14.81
C ARG A 319 16.42 3.15 15.91
N VAL A 320 16.73 2.60 17.09
CA VAL A 320 15.83 2.65 18.25
C VAL A 320 15.61 4.11 18.67
N ALA A 321 16.68 4.93 18.69
CA ALA A 321 16.59 6.35 18.99
C ALA A 321 15.70 7.10 18.00
N ILE A 322 15.91 6.94 16.69
CA ILE A 322 15.10 7.58 15.63
C ILE A 322 13.62 7.23 15.76
N ARG A 323 13.29 5.95 16.02
CA ARG A 323 11.90 5.51 16.18
C ARG A 323 11.24 6.12 17.41
N ARG A 324 11.96 6.20 18.53
CA ARG A 324 11.47 6.82 19.76
C ARG A 324 11.21 8.32 19.57
N GLU A 325 12.15 9.02 18.95
CA GLU A 325 12.04 10.45 18.62
C GLU A 325 10.83 10.68 17.70
N HIS A 326 10.72 9.92 16.60
CA HIS A 326 9.63 10.07 15.66
C HIS A 326 8.26 9.79 16.28
N GLY A 327 8.16 8.73 17.10
CA GLY A 327 6.94 8.43 17.84
C GLY A 327 6.51 9.56 18.78
N SER A 328 7.49 10.30 19.32
CA SER A 328 7.24 11.47 20.17
C SER A 328 6.83 12.71 19.35
N GLU A 329 7.37 12.90 18.13
CA GLU A 329 7.04 14.02 17.23
C GLU A 329 5.59 13.96 16.74
N ILE A 330 5.07 12.76 16.49
CA ILE A 330 3.74 12.57 15.87
C ILE A 330 2.64 12.24 16.88
N ALA A 331 2.99 12.11 18.16
CA ALA A 331 2.05 11.99 19.25
C ALA A 331 1.33 13.33 19.46
N GLU A 332 0.39 13.67 18.57
CA GLU A 332 -0.61 14.66 18.96
C GLU A 332 -1.48 14.05 20.06
N PRO A 333 -1.79 14.79 21.13
CA PRO A 333 -2.74 14.34 22.14
C PRO A 333 -4.13 14.27 21.49
N SER A 334 -4.45 13.11 20.91
CA SER A 334 -5.82 12.74 20.62
C SER A 334 -6.58 12.81 21.94
N LYS A 335 -7.55 13.72 22.03
CA LYS A 335 -8.38 13.88 23.25
C LYS A 335 -9.20 12.62 23.58
N ASP A 336 -9.22 11.63 22.69
CA ASP A 336 -10.08 10.46 22.77
C ASP A 336 -9.31 9.11 22.76
N GLN A 337 -7.98 9.07 22.88
CA GLN A 337 -7.22 7.80 22.88
C GLN A 337 -6.06 7.72 23.90
N GLU A 338 -6.11 6.71 24.78
CA GLU A 338 -5.11 6.38 25.82
C GLU A 338 -3.89 5.55 25.31
N CYS A 339 -3.64 5.47 24.00
CA CYS A 339 -2.56 4.63 23.47
C CYS A 339 -1.26 5.44 23.29
N ASP A 340 -0.17 5.05 23.96
CA ASP A 340 1.17 5.66 23.81
C ASP A 340 1.74 5.39 22.40
N PRO A 341 1.85 6.42 21.53
CA PRO A 341 2.33 6.26 20.17
C PRO A 341 3.78 5.77 20.10
N SER A 342 4.63 6.08 21.09
CA SER A 342 6.04 5.70 21.10
C SER A 342 6.23 4.18 21.23
N ALA A 343 5.35 3.52 21.98
CA ALA A 343 5.35 2.07 22.14
C ALA A 343 4.96 1.34 20.84
N LEU A 344 4.05 1.90 20.03
CA LEU A 344 3.62 1.33 18.75
C LEU A 344 4.80 1.24 17.76
N TRP A 345 5.57 2.30 17.58
CA TRP A 345 6.71 2.32 16.65
C TRP A 345 7.86 1.39 17.06
N SER A 346 8.01 1.11 18.36
CA SER A 346 9.00 0.14 18.84
C SER A 346 8.65 -1.31 18.46
N LYS A 347 7.35 -1.62 18.33
CA LYS A 347 6.82 -2.96 17.99
C LYS A 347 6.48 -3.15 16.51
N THR A 348 6.46 -2.07 15.71
CA THR A 348 6.10 -2.15 14.29
C THR A 348 7.10 -2.94 13.44
N CYS A 349 6.56 -3.56 12.38
CA CYS A 349 7.19 -4.48 11.44
C CYS A 349 8.73 -4.32 11.32
N PRO A 350 9.51 -5.41 11.38
CA PRO A 350 10.90 -5.43 10.93
C PRO A 350 10.93 -5.32 9.40
N GLY A 351 10.51 -4.17 8.87
CA GLY A 351 10.64 -3.81 7.47
C GLY A 351 12.12 -3.74 7.17
N PHE A 352 12.61 -4.80 6.53
CA PHE A 352 14.01 -5.15 6.37
C PHE A 352 14.71 -5.42 7.71
N ALA A 353 14.48 -6.61 8.28
CA ALA A 353 15.55 -7.24 9.03
C ALA A 353 16.77 -7.27 8.10
N SER A 354 17.85 -6.58 8.50
CA SER A 354 19.10 -6.61 7.75
C SER A 354 19.45 -8.08 7.48
N PRO A 355 19.90 -8.48 6.28
CA PRO A 355 20.38 -9.84 6.06
C PRO A 355 21.48 -10.23 7.07
N HIS A 356 22.11 -9.26 7.74
CA HIS A 356 23.03 -9.47 8.85
C HIS A 356 22.39 -9.90 10.18
N SER A 357 21.11 -9.64 10.46
CA SER A 357 20.44 -10.20 11.66
C SER A 357 20.11 -11.70 11.50
N HIS A 358 20.34 -12.25 10.30
CA HIS A 358 20.31 -13.67 10.02
C HIS A 358 21.72 -14.26 9.84
N GLN A 359 22.76 -13.61 10.39
CA GLN A 359 24.09 -14.20 10.41
C GLN A 359 23.99 -15.64 10.94
N LEU A 360 24.48 -16.51 10.07
CA LEU A 360 24.69 -17.92 10.27
C LEU A 360 25.68 -18.05 11.43
N ASP A 361 25.21 -18.52 12.58
CA ASP A 361 26.06 -19.33 13.44
C ASP A 361 26.43 -20.56 12.60
N SER A 362 27.58 -20.48 11.96
CA SER A 362 28.31 -21.61 11.36
C SER A 362 29.18 -22.26 12.41
#